data_AF-A0A968BYM4-F1
#
_entry.id   AF-A0A968BYM4-F1
#
_cell.length_a   1.000
_cell.length_b   1.000
_cell.length_c   1.000
_cell.angle_alpha   90.00
_cell.angle_beta   90.00
_cell.angle_gamma   90.00
#
_symmetry.space_group_name_H-M   'P 1'
#
loop_
_entity.id
_entity.type
_entity.pdbx_description
1 polymer ?
#
loop_
_entity_poly.entity_id
_entity_poly.type
_entity_poly.pdbx_seq_one_letter_code
_entity_poly.pdbx_strand_id
1 'polypeptide(L)'
;PLSTVAMVNPLAAAQVTERDALHNLGTVVAPVGSAREGEIALKFKIAYEDGRSLEVEVPYGSLEVIPLATGQTADLELRPTRRFDVGLGTR
;
A
#
# COMPACT_ATOMS: atom_id res chain seq x y z
N PRO A 1 5.52 6.58 -27.29
CA PRO A 1 6.55 5.59 -27.68
C PRO A 1 7.96 6.02 -27.23
N LEU A 2 8.37 5.57 -26.04
CA LEU A 2 9.69 5.83 -25.44
C LEU A 2 10.86 5.31 -26.32
N SER A 3 10.59 4.33 -27.20
CA SER A 3 11.57 3.80 -28.14
C SER A 3 12.15 4.84 -29.11
N THR A 4 11.38 5.87 -29.49
CA THR A 4 11.89 6.90 -30.42
C THR A 4 12.87 7.85 -29.72
N VAL A 5 12.66 8.15 -28.43
CA VAL A 5 13.56 9.01 -27.63
C VAL A 5 14.86 8.26 -27.30
N ALA A 6 14.79 6.94 -27.08
CA ALA A 6 15.98 6.10 -26.83
C ALA A 6 16.98 6.09 -28.00
N MET A 7 16.48 6.22 -29.24
CA MET A 7 17.31 6.27 -30.45
C MET A 7 18.00 7.62 -30.65
N VAL A 8 17.41 8.70 -30.13
CA VAL A 8 17.91 10.08 -30.30
C VAL A 8 18.82 10.49 -29.13
N ASN A 9 18.45 10.10 -27.91
CA ASN A 9 19.23 10.33 -26.72
C ASN A 9 18.91 9.26 -25.66
N PRO A 10 19.71 8.18 -25.58
CA PRO A 10 19.48 7.09 -24.64
C PRO A 10 19.54 7.53 -23.17
N LEU A 11 20.31 8.58 -22.85
CA LEU A 11 20.32 9.18 -21.51
C LEU A 11 19.00 9.89 -21.18
N ALA A 12 18.37 10.56 -22.15
CA ALA A 12 17.07 11.19 -21.93
C ALA A 12 15.95 10.14 -21.76
N ALA A 13 16.01 9.03 -22.51
CA ALA A 13 15.07 7.93 -22.34
C ALA A 13 15.24 7.26 -20.96
N ALA A 14 16.48 7.01 -20.52
CA ALA A 14 16.75 6.49 -19.17
C ALA A 14 16.25 7.45 -18.08
N GLN A 15 16.52 8.75 -18.22
CA GLN A 15 16.04 9.76 -17.27
C GLN A 15 14.52 9.88 -17.22
N VAL A 16 13.81 9.69 -18.33
CA VAL A 16 12.33 9.70 -18.34
C VAL A 16 11.78 8.39 -17.78
N THR A 17 12.39 7.24 -18.06
CA THR A 17 12.03 5.95 -17.44
C THR A 17 12.23 5.98 -15.92
N GLU A 18 13.33 6.56 -15.44
CA GLU A 18 13.59 6.72 -14.01
C GLU A 18 12.66 7.73 -13.34
N ARG A 19 12.14 8.74 -14.08
CA ARG A 19 11.29 9.80 -13.52
C ARG A 19 9.79 9.55 -13.62
N ASP A 20 9.28 8.84 -14.63
CA ASP A 20 7.84 8.70 -14.89
C ASP A 20 7.26 7.29 -14.66
N ALA A 21 8.08 6.23 -14.64
CA ALA A 21 7.55 4.85 -14.71
C ALA A 21 7.29 4.18 -13.36
N LEU A 22 7.79 4.75 -12.26
CA LEU A 22 7.48 4.29 -10.90
C LEU A 22 6.48 5.26 -10.27
N HIS A 23 5.31 5.41 -10.89
CA HIS A 23 4.15 5.90 -10.15
C HIS A 23 4.04 5.04 -8.89
N ASN A 24 4.09 5.65 -7.70
CA ASN A 24 3.90 4.94 -6.43
C ASN A 24 2.65 4.04 -6.57
N LEU A 25 2.86 2.72 -6.71
CA LEU A 25 1.78 1.74 -6.91
C LEU A 25 0.88 1.58 -5.67
N GLY A 26 1.18 2.34 -4.62
CA GLY A 26 0.51 2.33 -3.33
C GLY A 26 1.33 1.60 -2.27
N THR A 27 0.79 1.62 -1.06
CA THR A 27 1.36 0.89 0.09
C THR A 27 0.60 -0.43 0.23
N VAL A 28 1.32 -1.54 0.24
CA VAL A 28 0.76 -2.87 0.53
C VAL A 28 1.19 -3.30 1.93
N VAL A 29 0.22 -3.65 2.76
CA VAL A 29 0.44 -4.23 4.08
C VAL A 29 -0.07 -5.67 4.03
N ALA A 30 0.82 -6.64 4.21
CA ALA A 30 0.49 -8.06 4.21
C ALA A 30 0.83 -8.68 5.57
N PRO A 31 -0.16 -8.83 6.48
CA PRO A 31 0.06 -9.48 7.77
C PRO A 31 0.45 -10.96 7.58
N VAL A 32 1.48 -11.41 8.31
CA VAL A 32 1.95 -12.80 8.31
C VAL A 32 1.41 -13.49 9.55
N GLY A 33 0.65 -14.56 9.36
CA GLY A 33 0.01 -15.30 10.45
C GLY A 33 -0.98 -16.35 9.94
N SER A 34 -1.65 -17.04 10.86
CA SER A 34 -2.63 -18.07 10.53
C SER A 34 -3.89 -17.96 11.38
N ALA A 35 -5.05 -18.08 10.74
CA ALA A 35 -6.37 -18.09 11.36
C ALA A 35 -7.34 -18.94 10.50
N ARG A 36 -8.59 -19.10 10.95
CA ARG A 36 -9.64 -19.65 10.08
C ARG A 36 -10.10 -18.57 9.10
N GLU A 37 -10.52 -18.97 7.91
CA GLU A 37 -11.12 -18.06 6.94
C GLU A 37 -12.28 -17.28 7.59
N GLY A 38 -12.30 -15.96 7.38
CA GLY A 38 -13.30 -15.08 7.98
C GLY A 38 -13.00 -14.59 9.41
N GLU A 39 -12.04 -15.19 10.13
CA GLU A 39 -11.59 -14.64 11.42
C GLU A 39 -10.81 -13.33 11.20
N ILE A 40 -10.98 -12.34 12.08
CA ILE A 40 -10.30 -11.04 11.91
C ILE A 40 -8.78 -11.20 12.07
N ALA A 41 -8.04 -10.83 11.01
CA ALA A 41 -6.58 -10.87 11.00
C ALA A 41 -5.97 -9.53 11.45
N LEU A 42 -6.54 -8.44 10.97
CA LEU A 42 -6.04 -7.07 11.17
C LEU A 42 -7.24 -6.13 11.37
N LYS A 43 -7.12 -5.20 12.31
CA LYS A 43 -7.94 -3.97 12.32
C LYS A 43 -7.05 -2.81 11.96
N PHE A 44 -7.54 -1.87 11.17
CA PHE A 44 -6.81 -0.64 10.92
C PHE A 44 -7.71 0.57 11.03
N LYS A 45 -7.09 1.70 11.36
CA LYS A 45 -7.70 3.02 11.30
C LYS A 45 -6.91 3.87 10.31
N ILE A 46 -7.61 4.49 9.37
CA ILE A 46 -7.04 5.48 8.47
C ILE A 46 -7.61 6.86 8.79
N ALA A 47 -6.74 7.87 8.89
CA ALA A 47 -7.11 9.26 9.11
C ALA A 47 -6.63 10.10 7.91
N TYR A 48 -7.54 10.82 7.27
CA TYR A 48 -7.25 11.68 6.14
C TYR A 48 -6.96 13.12 6.61
N GLU A 49 -6.22 13.89 5.81
CA GLU A 49 -5.90 15.30 6.12
C GLU A 49 -7.14 16.19 6.27
N ASP A 50 -8.26 15.83 5.64
CA ASP A 50 -9.53 16.55 5.76
C ASP A 50 -10.32 16.25 7.05
N GLY A 51 -9.72 15.48 7.96
CA GLY A 51 -10.30 15.12 9.25
C GLY A 51 -11.26 13.92 9.21
N ARG A 52 -11.55 13.35 8.04
CA ARG A 52 -12.29 12.08 7.95
C ARG A 52 -11.43 10.94 8.50
N SER A 53 -12.08 9.95 9.08
CA SER A 53 -11.43 8.69 9.45
C SER A 53 -12.33 7.49 9.22
N LEU A 54 -11.71 6.35 8.99
CA LEU A 54 -12.38 5.07 8.80
C LEU A 54 -11.67 4.01 9.63
N GLU A 55 -12.45 3.15 10.29
CA GLU A 55 -11.94 1.96 10.98
C GLU A 55 -12.50 0.73 10.26
N VAL A 56 -11.62 -0.21 9.93
CA VAL A 56 -11.94 -1.40 9.13
C VAL A 56 -11.38 -2.64 9.80
N GLU A 57 -12.16 -3.71 9.81
CA GLU A 57 -11.70 -5.05 10.15
C GLU A 57 -11.43 -5.84 8.87
N VAL A 58 -10.27 -6.48 8.80
CA VAL A 58 -9.82 -7.27 7.65
C VAL A 58 -9.86 -8.75 8.04
N PRO A 59 -10.83 -9.52 7.51
CA PRO A 59 -10.87 -10.96 7.69
C PRO A 59 -9.66 -11.68 7.07
N TYR A 60 -9.26 -12.80 7.67
CA TYR A 60 -8.25 -13.67 7.10
C TYR A 60 -8.74 -14.28 5.79
N GLY A 61 -7.92 -14.13 4.74
CA GLY A 61 -8.26 -14.55 3.37
C GLY A 61 -8.92 -13.45 2.52
N SER A 62 -9.13 -12.24 3.06
CA SER A 62 -9.64 -11.11 2.28
C SER A 62 -8.55 -10.10 1.89
N LEU A 63 -8.90 -9.18 1.00
CA LEU A 63 -8.08 -8.05 0.59
C LEU A 63 -8.93 -6.79 0.63
N GLU A 64 -8.49 -5.81 1.43
CA GLU A 64 -9.14 -4.51 1.53
C GLU A 64 -8.31 -3.46 0.77
N VAL A 65 -8.97 -2.70 -0.12
CA VAL A 65 -8.35 -1.63 -0.91
C VAL A 65 -8.89 -0.28 -0.45
N ILE A 66 -7.99 0.61 -0.04
CA ILE A 66 -8.33 1.98 0.32
C ILE A 66 -7.84 2.93 -0.77
N PRO A 67 -8.77 3.55 -1.54
CA PRO A 67 -8.37 4.49 -2.57
C PRO A 67 -7.88 5.80 -1.94
N LEU A 68 -6.70 6.24 -2.34
CA LEU A 68 -6.16 7.58 -2.06
C LEU A 68 -6.07 8.33 -3.38
N ALA A 69 -6.71 9.49 -3.45
CA ALA A 69 -6.64 10.34 -4.64
C ALA A 69 -5.23 10.90 -4.83
N THR A 70 -4.89 11.27 -6.07
CA THR A 70 -3.58 11.88 -6.37
C THR A 70 -3.37 13.13 -5.50
N GLY A 71 -2.25 13.17 -4.78
CA GLY A 71 -1.90 14.28 -3.87
C GLY A 71 -2.55 14.21 -2.49
N GLN A 72 -3.34 13.16 -2.20
CA GLN A 72 -3.93 12.95 -0.87
C GLN A 72 -3.00 12.09 -0.01
N THR A 73 -2.76 12.53 1.23
CA THR A 73 -2.05 11.76 2.26
C THR A 73 -3.04 11.29 3.33
N ALA A 74 -2.72 10.17 3.98
CA ALA A 74 -3.45 9.67 5.13
C ALA A 74 -2.52 8.94 6.10
N ASP A 75 -2.82 9.04 7.39
CA ASP A 75 -2.15 8.29 8.45
C ASP A 75 -2.83 6.94 8.65
N LEU A 76 -2.06 5.86 8.59
CA LEU A 76 -2.54 4.49 8.76
C LEU A 76 -2.02 3.88 10.07
N GLU A 77 -2.95 3.58 10.98
CA GLU A 77 -2.67 2.84 12.21
C GLU A 77 -3.09 1.37 12.04
N LEU A 78 -2.15 0.45 12.21
CA LEU A 78 -2.35 -1.00 12.07
C LEU A 78 -2.42 -1.68 13.44
N ARG A 79 -3.44 -2.51 13.66
CA ARG A 79 -3.64 -3.30 14.88
C ARG A 79 -3.83 -4.78 14.51
N PRO A 80 -2.74 -5.53 14.25
CA PRO A 80 -2.86 -6.95 13.98
C PRO A 80 -3.36 -7.69 15.22
N THR A 81 -4.09 -8.80 15.01
CA THR A 81 -4.41 -9.68 16.13
C THR A 81 -3.17 -10.46 16.57
N ARG A 82 -3.22 -11.08 17.76
CA ARG A 82 -2.06 -11.75 18.40
C ARG A 82 -1.35 -12.81 17.54
N ARG A 83 -2.01 -13.33 16.50
CA ARG A 83 -1.48 -14.37 15.61
C ARG A 83 -0.83 -13.82 14.33
N PHE A 84 -0.82 -12.50 14.15
CA PHE A 84 -0.32 -11.85 12.94
C PHE A 84 0.78 -10.83 13.27
N ASP A 85 1.77 -10.75 12.39
CA ASP A 85 2.81 -9.72 12.37
C ASP A 85 2.70 -8.90 11.08
N VAL A 86 2.87 -7.58 11.18
CA VAL A 86 2.85 -6.64 10.04
C VAL A 86 4.25 -6.10 9.72
N GLY A 87 5.30 -6.78 10.17
CA GLY A 87 6.69 -6.36 9.99
C GLY A 87 7.25 -5.57 11.18
N LEU A 88 6.60 -5.65 12.35
CA LEU A 88 7.10 -5.08 13.60
C LEU A 88 8.04 -6.05 14.35
N GLY A 89 8.13 -7.29 13.88
CA GLY A 89 8.91 -8.36 14.51
C GLY A 89 8.11 -8.99 15.65
N THR A 90 7.94 -10.30 15.59
CA THR A 90 7.35 -11.08 16.69
C THR A 90 8.36 -11.23 17.83
N ARG A 91 7.89 -11.10 19.07
CA ARG A 91 8.47 -11.85 20.20
C ARG A 91 7.99 -13.28 20.17
#